data_AF-A0AAV3WUN0-F1
#
_entry.id   AF-A0AAV3WUN0-F1
#
_cell.length_a   1.000
_cell.length_b   1.000
_cell.length_c   1.000
_cell.angle_alpha   90.00
_cell.angle_beta   90.00
_cell.angle_gamma   90.00
#
_symmetry.space_group_name_H-M   'P 1'
#
loop_
_entity.id
_entity.type
_entity.pdbx_description
1 polymer ?
#
loop_
_entity_poly.entity_id
_entity_poly.type
_entity_poly.pdbx_seq_one_letter_code
_entity_poly.pdbx_strand_id
1 'polypeptide(L)'
;MRFHCTKKLLDMLNKSSKLLDFDPLPVQPVDKVTNQDELNDWHASLTEVDGSYIATFINDLTSFPVVVGLFDLDNIYEAFEGFENVLGEVMLKQKIDKQIVFEYLEDLEPPILTKTISRAKTGPLSAVTIDAQNILYEEGTTSFDPVEVTIALSETPRVKNGKAFFPAENWLEIWDERSKLEESYLVSTGSDETLTEKNLPSQKDWIAFYEVVDKIKKETPWRKIDDDELIAVKDPESEEWTYCSVMGRLGEFSGIGLFEGDKGLKSLVKVYSVDHFIPEYQLKSIQDCLLLSYVSRSEIETDNYDRLQKLGLVENQYYLLPEIMKHTPGFVPWSILSQAEVKRATLILNQVLTILNNLTYADELPRLMDGLVTSRYKQDGKWETSERPLPDLQSLFEQDPYIFENDLVLHQIKKAPKSPLSLQVDAVHAPAILQEYPEERPYYPMITLCVEEESMEVLNAVTYPETKENPKHILECVVEVCKDMRPKEIIIRTQTIEWVLEDFCNKTDIKLVVRERLPEFDEVVSHLENEFS
;
A
#
# COMPACT_ATOMS: atom_id res chain seq x y z
N MET A 1 15.83 -10.83 -2.75
CA MET A 1 17.29 -10.97 -2.42
C MET A 1 17.67 -12.42 -2.14
N ARG A 2 18.92 -12.85 -2.41
CA ARG A 2 19.39 -14.22 -2.09
C ARG A 2 20.41 -14.22 -0.96
N PHE A 3 20.17 -15.04 0.06
CA PHE A 3 21.05 -15.19 1.22
C PHE A 3 21.70 -16.57 1.28
N HIS A 4 23.00 -16.61 1.03
CA HIS A 4 23.89 -17.76 1.19
C HIS A 4 24.25 -17.97 2.67
N CYS A 5 23.36 -18.68 3.37
CA CYS A 5 23.38 -18.82 4.82
C CYS A 5 24.34 -19.92 5.30
N THR A 6 25.11 -19.61 6.35
CA THR A 6 25.93 -20.63 7.02
C THR A 6 25.05 -21.70 7.64
N LYS A 7 25.59 -22.91 7.80
CA LYS A 7 24.89 -24.01 8.48
C LYS A 7 24.39 -23.59 9.87
N LYS A 8 25.18 -22.79 10.60
CA LYS A 8 24.81 -22.32 11.94
C LYS A 8 23.56 -21.44 11.92
N LEU A 9 23.47 -20.48 10.98
CA LEU A 9 22.29 -19.63 10.84
C LEU A 9 21.05 -20.46 10.48
N LEU A 10 21.15 -21.36 9.50
CA LEU A 10 20.04 -22.24 9.09
C LEU A 10 19.57 -23.16 10.23
N ASP A 11 20.49 -23.74 11.00
CA ASP A 11 20.17 -24.61 12.13
C ASP A 11 19.45 -23.83 13.25
N MET A 12 19.75 -22.54 13.42
CA MET A 12 19.12 -21.67 14.43
C MET A 12 17.75 -21.16 13.99
N LEU A 13 17.60 -20.76 12.73
CA LEU A 13 16.29 -20.41 12.15
C LEU A 13 15.29 -21.58 12.27
N ASN A 14 15.73 -22.81 11.99
CA ASN A 14 14.90 -24.00 12.13
C ASN A 14 14.59 -24.36 13.60
N LYS A 15 15.45 -23.97 14.55
CA LYS A 15 15.14 -24.11 15.98
C LYS A 15 14.09 -23.10 16.41
N SER A 16 14.25 -21.85 15.99
CA SER A 16 13.31 -20.76 16.25
C SER A 16 11.92 -21.08 15.67
N SER A 17 11.84 -21.51 14.40
CA SER A 17 10.56 -21.86 13.76
C SER A 17 9.81 -22.99 14.50
N LYS A 18 10.54 -24.00 14.98
CA LYS A 18 9.97 -25.09 15.79
C LYS A 18 9.47 -24.66 17.17
N LEU A 19 10.09 -23.64 17.76
CA LEU A 19 9.64 -23.10 19.05
C LEU A 19 8.31 -22.34 18.90
N LEU A 20 8.10 -21.73 17.74
CA LEU A 20 6.98 -20.84 17.46
C LEU A 20 5.86 -21.48 16.63
N ASP A 21 5.99 -22.76 16.27
CA ASP A 21 5.06 -23.49 15.41
C ASP A 21 4.87 -22.85 14.02
N PHE A 22 5.92 -22.23 13.50
CA PHE A 22 5.97 -21.68 12.14
C PHE A 22 6.58 -22.66 11.15
N ASP A 23 6.12 -22.58 9.89
CA ASP A 23 6.77 -23.27 8.80
C ASP A 23 8.23 -22.77 8.64
N PRO A 24 9.22 -23.67 8.53
CA PRO A 24 10.60 -23.26 8.38
C PRO A 24 10.81 -22.54 7.04
N LEU A 25 11.60 -21.45 7.05
CA LEU A 25 11.94 -20.72 5.83
C LEU A 25 12.48 -21.67 4.75
N PRO A 26 11.95 -21.63 3.52
CA PRO A 26 12.33 -22.57 2.48
C PRO A 26 13.79 -22.37 2.09
N VAL A 27 14.59 -23.45 2.17
CA VAL A 27 15.99 -23.44 1.75
C VAL A 27 16.11 -24.07 0.38
N GLN A 28 16.35 -23.26 -0.63
CA GLN A 28 16.46 -23.72 -2.01
C GLN A 28 17.84 -24.34 -2.30
N PRO A 29 17.92 -25.35 -3.21
CA PRO A 29 19.21 -25.78 -3.75
C PRO A 29 19.85 -24.63 -4.53
N VAL A 30 21.17 -24.56 -4.55
CA VAL A 30 21.88 -23.50 -5.27
C VAL A 30 21.81 -23.78 -6.77
N ASP A 31 20.82 -23.18 -7.43
CA ASP A 31 20.82 -23.07 -8.87
C ASP A 31 21.65 -21.85 -9.27
N LYS A 32 22.64 -22.06 -10.15
CA LYS A 32 23.38 -20.96 -10.79
C LYS A 32 22.43 -20.27 -11.77
N VAL A 33 21.61 -19.35 -11.29
CA VAL A 33 20.89 -18.43 -12.17
C VAL A 33 21.94 -17.50 -12.77
N THR A 34 22.30 -17.72 -14.04
CA THR A 34 23.40 -17.04 -14.74
C THR A 34 23.11 -15.60 -15.17
N ASN A 35 21.98 -15.01 -14.76
CA ASN A 35 21.46 -13.75 -15.29
C ASN A 35 20.83 -12.82 -14.22
N GLN A 36 21.31 -12.87 -12.98
CA GLN A 36 20.90 -11.93 -11.93
C GLN A 36 22.07 -11.06 -11.49
N ASP A 37 21.76 -9.82 -11.10
CA ASP A 37 22.71 -8.83 -10.60
C ASP A 37 23.37 -9.32 -9.30
N GLU A 38 24.70 -9.47 -9.31
CA GLU A 38 25.49 -9.93 -8.16
C GLU A 38 25.35 -9.00 -6.93
N LEU A 39 24.79 -7.79 -7.13
CA LEU A 39 24.45 -6.86 -6.05
C LEU A 39 23.33 -7.40 -5.12
N ASN A 40 22.52 -8.34 -5.58
CA ASN A 40 21.41 -8.94 -4.82
C ASN A 40 21.75 -10.27 -4.14
N ASP A 41 23.00 -10.72 -4.25
CA ASP A 41 23.51 -11.93 -3.60
C ASP A 41 24.33 -11.58 -2.35
N TRP A 42 23.98 -12.19 -1.22
CA TRP A 42 24.58 -11.92 0.09
C TRP A 42 24.96 -13.21 0.81
N HIS A 43 26.07 -13.21 1.54
CA HIS A 43 26.43 -14.29 2.46
C HIS A 43 26.10 -13.92 3.89
N ALA A 44 25.39 -14.80 4.61
CA ALA A 44 24.89 -14.53 5.95
C ALA A 44 25.41 -15.53 6.99
N SER A 45 25.82 -15.02 8.16
CA SER A 45 26.26 -15.79 9.32
C SER A 45 25.55 -15.31 10.59
N LEU A 46 25.51 -16.17 11.60
CA LEU A 46 24.93 -15.85 12.91
C LEU A 46 25.96 -16.10 14.00
N THR A 47 26.13 -15.14 14.90
CA THR A 47 26.95 -15.35 16.10
C THR A 47 26.28 -14.91 17.38
N GLU A 48 26.57 -15.63 18.46
CA GLU A 48 26.07 -15.36 19.80
C GLU A 48 27.03 -14.39 20.50
N VAL A 49 26.48 -13.39 21.16
CA VAL A 49 27.19 -12.36 21.93
C VAL A 49 26.39 -12.10 23.20
N ASP A 50 26.99 -12.38 24.35
CA ASP A 50 26.39 -12.16 25.69
C ASP A 50 24.94 -12.66 25.85
N GLY A 51 24.65 -13.86 25.30
CA GLY A 51 23.34 -14.49 25.38
C GLY A 51 22.31 -13.97 24.37
N SER A 52 22.70 -13.02 23.52
CA SER A 52 21.94 -12.56 22.34
C SER A 52 22.63 -13.02 21.04
N TYR A 53 22.02 -12.77 19.89
CA TYR A 53 22.54 -13.13 18.57
C TYR A 53 22.66 -11.90 17.68
N ILE A 54 23.71 -11.85 16.87
CA ILE A 54 23.83 -10.95 15.72
C ILE A 54 23.91 -11.75 14.43
N ALA A 55 23.23 -11.24 13.41
CA ALA A 55 23.39 -11.73 12.05
C ALA A 55 24.32 -10.77 11.28
N THR A 56 25.31 -11.35 10.60
CA THR A 56 26.27 -10.61 9.78
C THR A 56 26.12 -11.03 8.33
N PHE A 57 26.15 -10.05 7.45
CA PHE A 57 25.93 -10.19 6.03
C PHE A 57 27.10 -9.59 5.27
N ILE A 58 27.39 -10.13 4.09
CA ILE A 58 28.37 -9.53 3.19
C ILE A 58 27.92 -9.69 1.74
N ASN A 59 27.99 -8.59 0.99
CA ASN A 59 27.60 -8.56 -0.42
C ASN A 59 28.58 -9.33 -1.31
N ASP A 60 28.06 -10.03 -2.33
CA ASP A 60 28.88 -10.86 -3.21
C ASP A 60 29.71 -10.05 -4.19
N LEU A 61 29.21 -8.91 -4.65
CA LEU A 61 29.93 -8.04 -5.56
C LEU A 61 30.95 -7.18 -4.81
N THR A 62 30.50 -6.36 -3.86
CA THR A 62 31.30 -5.31 -3.22
C THR A 62 32.05 -5.78 -1.97
N SER A 63 31.58 -6.87 -1.36
CA SER A 63 31.96 -7.27 -0.01
C SER A 63 31.58 -6.25 1.08
N PHE A 64 30.58 -5.41 0.81
CA PHE A 64 29.98 -4.50 1.78
C PHE A 64 29.34 -5.30 2.93
N PRO A 65 29.66 -4.99 4.20
CA PRO A 65 29.07 -5.67 5.34
C PRO A 65 27.73 -5.05 5.73
N VAL A 66 26.83 -5.85 6.31
CA VAL A 66 25.68 -5.37 7.09
C VAL A 66 25.61 -6.22 8.36
N VAL A 67 25.32 -5.60 9.50
CA VAL A 67 25.16 -6.30 10.78
C VAL A 67 23.87 -5.88 11.44
N VAL A 68 23.11 -6.87 11.89
CA VAL A 68 21.79 -6.69 12.50
C VAL A 68 21.64 -7.54 13.74
N GLY A 69 20.75 -7.12 14.64
CA GLY A 69 20.57 -7.65 15.98
C GLY A 69 20.27 -6.52 16.97
N LEU A 70 20.24 -6.76 18.27
CA LEU A 70 20.44 -8.06 18.93
C LEU A 70 19.15 -8.89 18.94
N PHE A 71 19.27 -10.18 18.62
CA PHE A 71 18.17 -11.15 18.62
C PHE A 71 18.27 -12.08 19.83
N ASP A 72 17.15 -12.51 20.39
CA ASP A 72 17.07 -13.74 21.18
C ASP A 72 16.75 -14.93 20.24
N LEU A 73 16.44 -16.10 20.80
CA LEU A 73 16.13 -17.28 19.99
C LEU A 73 14.74 -17.18 19.32
N ASP A 74 13.84 -16.40 19.92
CA ASP A 74 12.45 -16.28 19.48
C ASP A 74 12.33 -15.31 18.31
N ASN A 75 13.24 -14.36 18.12
CA ASN A 75 13.17 -13.36 17.03
C ASN A 75 14.28 -13.47 15.96
N ILE A 76 15.03 -14.57 15.88
CA ILE A 76 16.09 -14.76 14.86
C ILE A 76 15.56 -14.62 13.43
N TYR A 77 14.27 -14.91 13.18
CA TYR A 77 13.67 -14.78 11.85
C TYR A 77 13.63 -13.33 11.34
N GLU A 78 13.64 -12.34 12.24
CA GLU A 78 13.65 -10.90 11.92
C GLU A 78 15.00 -10.45 11.35
N ALA A 79 16.02 -11.32 11.31
CA ALA A 79 17.35 -10.98 10.80
C ALA A 79 17.35 -10.48 9.36
N PHE A 80 16.42 -10.92 8.51
CA PHE A 80 16.35 -10.50 7.11
C PHE A 80 15.59 -9.18 6.93
N GLU A 81 14.49 -8.98 7.66
CA GLU A 81 13.80 -7.69 7.72
C GLU A 81 14.70 -6.61 8.34
N GLY A 82 15.40 -6.96 9.42
CA GLY A 82 16.41 -6.09 10.02
C GLY A 82 17.53 -5.75 9.05
N PHE A 83 17.93 -6.69 8.19
CA PHE A 83 18.96 -6.48 7.17
C PHE A 83 18.56 -5.40 6.17
N GLU A 84 17.35 -5.45 5.62
CA GLU A 84 16.85 -4.47 4.65
C GLU A 84 16.77 -3.07 5.27
N ASN A 85 16.24 -2.99 6.49
CA ASN A 85 16.16 -1.74 7.25
C ASN A 85 17.54 -1.09 7.47
N VAL A 86 18.50 -1.87 7.99
CA VAL A 86 19.84 -1.37 8.27
C VAL A 86 20.57 -1.00 6.98
N LEU A 87 20.44 -1.80 5.93
CA LEU A 87 21.04 -1.51 4.63
C LEU A 87 20.52 -0.17 4.07
N GLY A 88 19.21 0.04 4.07
CA GLY A 88 18.60 1.29 3.60
C GLY A 88 19.08 2.52 4.37
N GLU A 89 19.09 2.45 5.70
CA GLU A 89 19.57 3.56 6.54
C GLU A 89 21.05 3.87 6.32
N VAL A 90 21.89 2.83 6.19
CA VAL A 90 23.32 3.00 5.92
C VAL A 90 23.51 3.67 4.56
N MET A 91 22.79 3.24 3.53
CA MET A 91 22.86 3.85 2.20
C MET A 91 22.50 5.34 2.23
N LEU A 92 21.42 5.70 2.94
CA LEU A 92 21.01 7.10 3.11
C LEU A 92 22.05 7.92 3.88
N LYS A 93 22.62 7.39 4.97
CA LYS A 93 23.71 8.07 5.71
C LYS A 93 24.98 8.25 4.87
N GLN A 94 25.24 7.31 3.96
CA GLN A 94 26.32 7.39 2.98
C GLN A 94 26.02 8.33 1.81
N LYS A 95 24.85 9.00 1.81
CA LYS A 95 24.41 9.98 0.80
C LYS A 95 24.18 9.39 -0.59
N ILE A 96 23.81 8.11 -0.66
CA ILE A 96 23.24 7.53 -1.88
C ILE A 96 21.85 8.17 -2.09
N ASP A 97 21.50 8.46 -3.34
CA ASP A 97 20.24 9.11 -3.68
C ASP A 97 19.04 8.30 -3.16
N LYS A 98 18.06 9.00 -2.56
CA LYS A 98 16.93 8.35 -1.89
C LYS A 98 16.08 7.52 -2.85
N GLN A 99 15.90 7.98 -4.10
CA GLN A 99 15.13 7.26 -5.11
C GLN A 99 15.81 5.94 -5.47
N ILE A 100 17.13 5.97 -5.63
CA ILE A 100 17.95 4.77 -5.91
C ILE A 100 17.90 3.79 -4.75
N VAL A 101 17.96 4.27 -3.51
CA VAL A 101 17.81 3.42 -2.31
C VAL A 101 16.45 2.74 -2.33
N PHE A 102 15.39 3.50 -2.63
CA PHE A 102 14.02 2.98 -2.66
C PHE A 102 13.85 1.92 -3.76
N GLU A 103 14.22 2.21 -5.00
CA GLU A 103 14.12 1.25 -6.12
C GLU A 103 14.94 -0.02 -5.85
N TYR A 104 16.15 0.11 -5.30
CA TYR A 104 16.96 -1.04 -4.95
C TYR A 104 16.34 -1.92 -3.85
N LEU A 105 15.60 -1.32 -2.91
CA LEU A 105 14.93 -2.03 -1.84
C LEU A 105 13.54 -2.56 -2.25
N GLU A 106 12.84 -1.92 -3.19
CA GLU A 106 11.55 -2.39 -3.74
C GLU A 106 11.70 -3.58 -4.68
N ASP A 107 12.78 -3.63 -5.47
CA ASP A 107 13.11 -4.77 -6.34
C ASP A 107 13.45 -6.07 -5.55
N LEU A 108 13.38 -6.02 -4.22
CA LEU A 108 13.68 -7.14 -3.34
C LEU A 108 12.50 -8.10 -3.25
N GLU A 109 12.51 -9.13 -4.11
CA GLU A 109 11.70 -10.34 -3.88
C GLU A 109 11.98 -10.92 -2.47
N PRO A 110 11.00 -11.63 -1.84
CA PRO A 110 11.15 -12.26 -0.53
C PRO A 110 12.48 -13.01 -0.37
N PRO A 111 13.08 -13.03 0.83
CA PRO A 111 14.43 -13.56 1.04
C PRO A 111 14.53 -15.04 0.64
N ILE A 112 15.31 -15.33 -0.43
CA ILE A 112 15.58 -16.69 -0.88
C ILE A 112 16.79 -17.23 -0.11
N LEU A 113 16.55 -18.16 0.82
CA LEU A 113 17.62 -18.78 1.60
C LEU A 113 18.27 -19.93 0.84
N THR A 114 19.60 -19.94 0.81
CA THR A 114 20.39 -21.04 0.26
C THR A 114 21.52 -21.42 1.21
N LYS A 115 22.10 -22.61 1.02
CA LYS A 115 23.30 -23.00 1.78
C LYS A 115 24.52 -22.25 1.27
N THR A 116 25.39 -21.77 2.15
CA THR A 116 26.66 -21.14 1.76
C THR A 116 27.52 -22.08 0.89
N ILE A 117 27.98 -21.59 -0.27
CA ILE A 117 28.84 -22.37 -1.19
C ILE A 117 30.19 -21.68 -1.49
N SER A 118 30.32 -20.35 -1.34
CA SER A 118 31.53 -19.65 -1.78
C SER A 118 32.65 -19.64 -0.74
N ARG A 119 33.66 -20.49 -0.91
CA ARG A 119 34.92 -20.45 -0.13
C ARG A 119 35.66 -19.10 -0.22
N ALA A 120 35.37 -18.30 -1.25
CA ALA A 120 35.99 -16.98 -1.44
C ALA A 120 35.41 -15.90 -0.52
N LYS A 121 34.18 -16.10 -0.01
CA LYS A 121 33.45 -15.12 0.83
C LYS A 121 33.37 -15.51 2.30
N THR A 122 33.64 -16.78 2.65
CA THR A 122 33.72 -17.24 4.05
C THR A 122 34.78 -16.52 4.86
N GLY A 123 35.92 -16.16 4.26
CA GLY A 123 36.99 -15.41 4.94
C GLY A 123 36.57 -13.99 5.32
N PRO A 124 36.17 -13.15 4.33
CA PRO A 124 35.63 -11.82 4.59
C PRO A 124 34.45 -11.80 5.57
N LEU A 125 33.47 -12.70 5.42
CA LEU A 125 32.34 -12.81 6.33
C LEU A 125 32.78 -13.13 7.77
N SER A 126 33.75 -14.05 7.94
CA SER A 126 34.28 -14.38 9.26
C SER A 126 34.99 -13.19 9.90
N ALA A 127 35.74 -12.40 9.12
CA ALA A 127 36.40 -11.20 9.61
C ALA A 127 35.37 -10.16 10.09
N VAL A 128 34.36 -9.84 9.26
CA VAL A 128 33.25 -8.94 9.65
C VAL A 128 32.57 -9.41 10.93
N THR A 129 32.34 -10.72 11.03
CA THR A 129 31.69 -11.33 12.19
C THR A 129 32.50 -11.20 13.47
N ILE A 130 33.83 -11.32 13.39
CA ILE A 130 34.73 -11.14 14.53
C ILE A 130 34.80 -9.65 14.93
N ASP A 131 34.92 -8.75 13.95
CA ASP A 131 34.98 -7.31 14.19
C ASP A 131 33.69 -6.82 14.88
N ALA A 132 32.53 -7.26 14.39
CA ALA A 132 31.23 -6.94 14.98
C ALA A 132 31.10 -7.42 16.44
N GLN A 133 31.60 -8.63 16.73
CA GLN A 133 31.65 -9.14 18.11
C GLN A 133 32.54 -8.29 19.00
N ASN A 134 33.73 -7.91 18.51
CA ASN A 134 34.67 -7.12 19.30
C ASN A 134 34.09 -5.75 19.64
N ILE A 135 33.43 -5.08 18.69
CA ILE A 135 32.74 -3.80 18.93
C ILE A 135 31.68 -3.97 20.03
N LEU A 136 30.85 -5.01 19.94
CA LEU A 136 29.84 -5.32 20.96
C LEU A 136 30.44 -5.63 22.34
N TYR A 137 31.57 -6.33 22.41
CA TYR A 137 32.25 -6.61 23.68
C TYR A 137 32.90 -5.35 24.29
N GLU A 138 33.37 -4.41 23.47
CA GLU A 138 34.01 -3.18 23.93
C GLU A 138 32.99 -2.12 24.37
N GLU A 139 31.90 -1.96 23.63
CA GLU A 139 30.88 -0.94 23.89
C GLU A 139 29.73 -1.43 24.80
N GLY A 140 29.49 -2.75 24.80
CA GLY A 140 28.39 -3.40 25.52
C GLY A 140 27.11 -3.50 24.67
N THR A 141 26.30 -4.52 24.96
CA THR A 141 25.06 -4.81 24.22
C THR A 141 24.00 -3.70 24.29
N THR A 142 24.06 -2.82 25.30
CA THR A 142 23.11 -1.71 25.49
C THR A 142 23.34 -0.51 24.56
N SER A 143 24.49 -0.42 23.90
CA SER A 143 24.83 0.68 22.98
C SER A 143 24.91 0.23 21.52
N PHE A 144 24.44 -0.98 21.20
CA PHE A 144 24.50 -1.52 19.86
C PHE A 144 23.53 -0.79 18.93
N ASP A 145 24.07 0.09 18.08
CA ASP A 145 23.37 0.66 16.94
C ASP A 145 23.83 -0.06 15.66
N PRO A 146 22.97 -0.89 15.04
CA PRO A 146 23.37 -1.69 13.88
C PRO A 146 23.77 -0.84 12.66
N VAL A 147 23.26 0.39 12.53
CA VAL A 147 23.63 1.30 11.44
C VAL A 147 25.01 1.85 11.65
N GLU A 148 25.31 2.39 12.84
CA GLU A 148 26.63 2.94 13.16
C GLU A 148 27.71 1.86 13.12
N VAL A 149 27.40 0.67 13.65
CA VAL A 149 28.30 -0.48 13.57
C VAL A 149 28.51 -0.91 12.12
N THR A 150 27.46 -0.96 11.30
CA THR A 150 27.59 -1.31 9.88
C THR A 150 28.47 -0.29 9.14
N ILE A 151 28.28 1.01 9.37
CA ILE A 151 29.14 2.06 8.80
C ILE A 151 30.60 1.84 9.20
N ALA A 152 30.89 1.68 10.50
CA ALA A 152 32.24 1.44 10.98
C ALA A 152 32.89 0.18 10.37
N LEU A 153 32.13 -0.90 10.24
CA LEU A 153 32.59 -2.14 9.62
C LEU A 153 32.84 -2.01 8.11
N SER A 154 32.07 -1.15 7.44
CA SER A 154 32.20 -0.88 5.99
C SER A 154 33.42 -0.01 5.67
N GLU A 155 33.80 0.88 6.58
CA GLU A 155 34.97 1.75 6.46
C GLU A 155 36.28 1.04 6.83
N THR A 156 36.19 -0.11 7.52
CA THR A 156 37.36 -0.90 7.91
C THR A 156 38.03 -1.53 6.68
N PRO A 157 39.31 -1.20 6.37
CA PRO A 157 40.00 -1.75 5.20
C PRO A 157 40.21 -3.26 5.32
N ARG A 158 39.97 -4.00 4.23
CA ARG A 158 40.05 -5.47 4.23
C ARG A 158 41.07 -5.98 3.22
N VAL A 159 41.57 -7.20 3.42
CA VAL A 159 42.60 -7.81 2.56
C VAL A 159 42.03 -9.02 1.83
N LYS A 160 42.13 -9.03 0.49
CA LYS A 160 41.78 -10.16 -0.37
C LYS A 160 42.97 -10.47 -1.29
N ASN A 161 43.44 -11.72 -1.27
CA ASN A 161 44.60 -12.17 -2.07
C ASN A 161 45.85 -11.29 -1.91
N GLY A 162 46.10 -10.77 -0.69
CA GLY A 162 47.26 -9.93 -0.39
C GLY A 162 47.16 -8.47 -0.86
N LYS A 163 46.00 -8.03 -1.36
CA LYS A 163 45.72 -6.63 -1.69
C LYS A 163 44.65 -6.07 -0.75
N ALA A 164 44.84 -4.83 -0.30
CA ALA A 164 43.82 -4.09 0.43
C ALA A 164 42.68 -3.68 -0.51
N PHE A 165 41.46 -3.66 0.00
CA PHE A 165 40.27 -3.11 -0.64
C PHE A 165 39.38 -2.46 0.42
N PHE A 166 38.54 -1.52 -0.01
CA PHE A 166 37.71 -0.70 0.87
C PHE A 166 36.24 -0.98 0.55
N PRO A 167 35.50 -1.71 1.42
CA PRO A 167 34.12 -2.10 1.15
C PRO A 167 33.19 -0.91 0.87
N ALA A 168 33.28 0.15 1.68
CA ALA A 168 32.47 1.36 1.51
C ALA A 168 32.75 2.09 0.17
N GLU A 169 34.02 2.20 -0.24
CA GLU A 169 34.37 2.85 -1.51
C GLU A 169 33.82 2.06 -2.70
N ASN A 170 34.01 0.73 -2.72
CA ASN A 170 33.47 -0.13 -3.77
C ASN A 170 31.94 -0.08 -3.83
N TRP A 171 31.29 0.05 -2.67
CA TRP A 171 29.83 0.17 -2.56
C TRP A 171 29.35 1.48 -3.18
N LEU A 172 29.93 2.60 -2.75
CA LEU A 172 29.60 3.93 -3.27
C LEU A 172 29.85 4.06 -4.77
N GLU A 173 30.94 3.48 -5.29
CA GLU A 173 31.27 3.53 -6.72
C GLU A 173 30.16 2.92 -7.61
N ILE A 174 29.55 1.81 -7.17
CA ILE A 174 28.42 1.20 -7.89
C ILE A 174 27.23 2.15 -7.97
N TRP A 175 26.91 2.80 -6.86
CA TRP A 175 25.76 3.71 -6.79
C TRP A 175 26.03 5.00 -7.56
N ASP A 176 27.23 5.55 -7.49
CA ASP A 176 27.65 6.71 -8.30
C ASP A 176 27.60 6.43 -9.81
N GLU A 177 27.82 5.19 -10.25
CA GLU A 177 27.65 4.79 -11.65
C GLU A 177 26.18 4.67 -12.05
N ARG A 178 25.32 4.16 -11.14
CA ARG A 178 23.87 4.04 -11.37
C ARG A 178 23.17 5.40 -11.39
N SER A 179 23.50 6.31 -10.48
CA SER A 179 22.93 7.67 -10.46
C SER A 179 23.16 8.45 -11.76
N LYS A 180 24.27 8.19 -12.46
CA LYS A 180 24.59 8.85 -13.74
C LYS A 180 23.73 8.37 -14.91
N LEU A 181 23.04 7.23 -14.78
CA LEU A 181 22.11 6.72 -15.79
C LEU A 181 20.71 7.33 -15.66
N GLU A 182 20.36 7.87 -14.48
CA GLU A 182 19.01 8.37 -14.16
C GLU A 182 18.84 9.90 -14.27
N GLU A 183 19.93 10.67 -14.47
CA GLU A 183 19.92 12.15 -14.59
C GLU A 183 19.11 12.73 -15.79
N SER A 184 18.26 11.93 -16.47
CA SER A 184 17.37 12.40 -17.54
C SER A 184 15.91 12.67 -17.11
N TYR A 185 15.50 12.33 -15.89
CA TYR A 185 14.16 12.69 -15.40
C TYR A 185 14.21 13.02 -13.91
N LEU A 186 13.83 14.25 -13.56
CA LEU A 186 13.09 14.71 -12.37
C LEU A 186 13.59 16.07 -11.86
N VAL A 187 12.64 17.00 -11.72
CA VAL A 187 12.75 18.26 -10.95
C VAL A 187 11.51 18.37 -10.09
N SER A 188 11.70 18.82 -8.86
CA SER A 188 10.73 18.83 -7.77
C SER A 188 9.79 20.05 -7.71
N THR A 189 8.64 19.81 -7.07
CA THR A 189 7.76 20.66 -6.22
C THR A 189 6.75 21.65 -6.83
N GLY A 190 5.47 21.42 -6.48
CA GLY A 190 4.66 22.40 -5.72
C GLY A 190 3.14 22.41 -5.99
N SER A 191 2.33 21.87 -5.06
CA SER A 191 0.85 21.57 -4.95
C SER A 191 -0.30 22.47 -5.50
N ASP A 192 -1.47 21.87 -5.81
CA ASP A 192 -2.82 22.47 -5.73
C ASP A 192 -3.91 21.47 -5.26
N GLU A 193 -4.01 21.26 -3.95
CA GLU A 193 -5.14 21.79 -3.19
C GLU A 193 -4.50 22.81 -2.26
N THR A 194 -4.70 24.11 -2.48
CA THR A 194 -4.05 25.14 -1.65
C THR A 194 -4.58 25.14 -0.21
N LEU A 195 -4.07 24.22 0.62
CA LEU A 195 -4.05 24.36 2.07
C LEU A 195 -3.28 25.64 2.38
N THR A 196 -3.99 26.69 2.75
CA THR A 196 -3.33 27.86 3.33
C THR A 196 -2.57 27.44 4.59
N GLU A 197 -1.48 28.12 4.96
CA GLU A 197 -0.72 27.82 6.20
C GLU A 197 -1.62 27.67 7.45
N LYS A 198 -2.80 28.32 7.45
CA LYS A 198 -3.78 28.23 8.54
C LYS A 198 -4.50 26.88 8.63
N ASN A 199 -4.55 26.11 7.55
CA ASN A 199 -5.26 24.83 7.48
C ASN A 199 -4.33 23.62 7.66
N LEU A 200 -3.01 23.83 7.74
CA LEU A 200 -2.05 22.76 8.01
C LEU A 200 -2.07 22.37 9.49
N PRO A 201 -1.90 21.07 9.82
CA PRO A 201 -1.81 20.64 11.21
C PRO A 201 -0.56 21.21 11.87
N SER A 202 -0.71 21.66 13.12
CA SER A 202 0.43 22.10 13.91
C SER A 202 1.23 20.91 14.43
N GLN A 203 2.47 21.15 14.86
CA GLN A 203 3.29 20.13 15.53
C GLN A 203 2.56 19.48 16.70
N LYS A 204 1.78 20.25 17.46
CA LYS A 204 0.97 19.76 18.58
C LYS A 204 -0.15 18.82 18.13
N ASP A 205 -0.78 19.10 16.99
CA ASP A 205 -1.85 18.24 16.46
C ASP A 205 -1.26 16.88 16.06
N TRP A 206 -0.10 16.87 15.40
CA TRP A 206 0.60 15.64 15.03
C TRP A 206 1.11 14.84 16.23
N ILE A 207 1.68 15.49 17.24
CA ILE A 207 2.09 14.79 18.47
C ILE A 207 0.88 14.13 19.14
N ALA A 208 -0.23 14.85 19.26
CA ALA A 208 -1.45 14.28 19.84
C ALA A 208 -2.01 13.10 19.03
N PHE A 209 -1.91 13.15 17.70
CA PHE A 209 -2.26 12.03 16.83
C PHE A 209 -1.36 10.82 17.08
N TYR A 210 -0.04 10.98 16.98
CA TYR A 210 0.91 9.87 17.11
C TYR A 210 0.92 9.24 18.52
N GLU A 211 0.66 10.01 19.58
CA GLU A 211 0.47 9.46 20.94
C GLU A 211 -0.67 8.44 21.03
N VAL A 212 -1.70 8.58 20.20
CA VAL A 212 -2.86 7.68 20.16
C VAL A 212 -2.55 6.49 19.26
N VAL A 213 -1.92 6.73 18.12
CA VAL A 213 -1.44 5.71 17.19
C VAL A 213 -0.51 4.74 17.90
N ASP A 214 0.46 5.21 18.69
CA ASP A 214 1.36 4.35 19.45
C ASP A 214 0.64 3.46 20.47
N LYS A 215 -0.44 3.96 21.07
CA LYS A 215 -1.26 3.16 21.99
C LYS A 215 -2.05 2.09 21.24
N ILE A 216 -2.58 2.42 20.06
CA ILE A 216 -3.26 1.46 19.18
C ILE A 216 -2.27 0.37 18.73
N LYS A 217 -1.06 0.75 18.29
CA LYS A 217 -0.01 -0.20 17.91
C LYS A 217 0.27 -1.20 19.02
N LYS A 218 0.42 -0.72 20.25
CA LYS A 218 0.66 -1.56 21.44
C LYS A 218 -0.50 -2.49 21.76
N GLU A 219 -1.73 -2.09 21.44
CA GLU A 219 -2.93 -2.91 21.64
C GLU A 219 -3.06 -4.03 20.61
N THR A 220 -2.40 -3.91 19.45
CA THR A 220 -2.41 -4.90 18.35
C THR A 220 -3.82 -5.38 17.97
N PRO A 221 -4.77 -4.46 17.70
CA PRO A 221 -6.19 -4.81 17.60
C PRO A 221 -6.54 -5.78 16.46
N TRP A 222 -5.75 -5.79 15.39
CA TRP A 222 -5.86 -6.75 14.28
C TRP A 222 -5.62 -8.21 14.70
N ARG A 223 -5.14 -8.48 15.93
CA ARG A 223 -5.08 -9.83 16.51
C ARG A 223 -6.36 -10.25 17.23
N LYS A 224 -7.29 -9.32 17.46
CA LYS A 224 -8.50 -9.53 18.26
C LYS A 224 -9.77 -9.54 17.42
N ILE A 225 -9.88 -8.62 16.47
CA ILE A 225 -11.08 -8.45 15.64
C ILE A 225 -10.76 -8.63 14.16
N ASP A 226 -11.76 -9.05 13.39
CA ASP A 226 -11.75 -9.16 11.94
C ASP A 226 -12.04 -7.79 11.29
N ASP A 227 -11.72 -7.68 10.02
CA ASP A 227 -11.87 -6.43 9.26
C ASP A 227 -13.35 -6.03 9.05
N ASP A 228 -14.26 -7.00 9.01
CA ASP A 228 -15.70 -6.79 8.91
C ASP A 228 -16.38 -6.46 10.24
N GLU A 229 -15.67 -6.57 11.37
CA GLU A 229 -16.12 -6.22 12.71
C GLU A 229 -15.94 -4.71 12.98
N LEU A 230 -17.00 -3.92 12.76
CA LEU A 230 -16.90 -2.47 12.71
C LEU A 230 -17.06 -1.77 14.07
N ILE A 231 -16.33 -0.66 14.21
CA ILE A 231 -16.52 0.31 15.29
C ILE A 231 -16.95 1.65 14.69
N ALA A 232 -18.11 2.17 15.07
CA ALA A 232 -18.58 3.49 14.66
C ALA A 232 -18.34 4.53 15.76
N VAL A 233 -17.80 5.68 15.41
CA VAL A 233 -17.66 6.80 16.36
C VAL A 233 -18.34 8.03 15.78
N LYS A 234 -19.20 8.66 16.57
CA LYS A 234 -19.82 9.93 16.19
C LYS A 234 -18.92 11.09 16.57
N ASP A 235 -18.53 11.89 15.60
CA ASP A 235 -17.84 13.15 15.86
C ASP A 235 -18.83 14.18 16.42
N PRO A 236 -18.62 14.73 17.63
CA PRO A 236 -19.51 15.71 18.23
C PRO A 236 -19.51 17.09 17.53
N GLU A 237 -18.54 17.37 16.67
CA GLU A 237 -18.47 18.66 15.95
C GLU A 237 -19.28 18.61 14.65
N SER A 238 -19.01 17.62 13.79
CA SER A 238 -19.74 17.42 12.53
C SER A 238 -21.08 16.72 12.70
N GLU A 239 -21.30 16.01 13.82
CA GLU A 239 -22.40 15.08 14.03
C GLU A 239 -22.42 13.91 13.01
N GLU A 240 -21.32 13.70 12.29
CA GLU A 240 -21.17 12.59 11.35
C GLU A 240 -20.57 11.35 12.03
N TRP A 241 -20.88 10.19 11.45
CA TRP A 241 -20.33 8.90 11.89
C TRP A 241 -19.07 8.57 11.12
N THR A 242 -18.03 8.11 11.81
CA THR A 242 -16.86 7.48 11.19
C THR A 242 -16.88 5.99 11.51
N TYR A 243 -16.89 5.16 10.49
CA TYR A 243 -16.85 3.70 10.59
C TYR A 243 -15.40 3.24 10.51
N CYS A 244 -14.95 2.49 11.50
CA CYS A 244 -13.57 2.06 11.65
C CYS A 244 -13.49 0.56 11.39
N SER A 245 -12.72 0.16 10.37
CA SER A 245 -12.41 -1.23 10.05
C SER A 245 -10.96 -1.51 10.44
N VAL A 246 -10.73 -2.54 11.27
CA VAL A 246 -9.38 -2.94 11.70
C VAL A 246 -8.91 -4.11 10.85
N MET A 247 -7.93 -3.86 10.01
CA MET A 247 -7.43 -4.81 9.02
C MET A 247 -6.12 -5.44 9.48
N GLY A 248 -5.91 -6.71 9.11
CA GLY A 248 -4.64 -7.38 9.35
C GLY A 248 -4.66 -8.72 10.08
N ARG A 249 -5.84 -9.35 10.25
CA ARG A 249 -5.95 -10.62 10.98
C ARG A 249 -5.07 -11.74 10.42
N LEU A 250 -4.84 -11.72 9.10
CA LEU A 250 -4.00 -12.70 8.41
C LEU A 250 -2.49 -12.40 8.50
N GLY A 251 -2.09 -11.27 9.12
CA GLY A 251 -0.69 -10.93 9.40
C GLY A 251 0.08 -10.28 8.24
N GLU A 252 -0.50 -10.19 7.04
CA GLU A 252 0.13 -9.59 5.85
C GLU A 252 0.03 -8.05 5.83
N PHE A 253 -0.90 -7.50 6.60
CA PHE A 253 -1.15 -6.06 6.71
C PHE A 253 -1.49 -5.73 8.16
N SER A 254 -1.33 -4.48 8.59
CA SER A 254 -1.81 -4.02 9.90
C SER A 254 -2.24 -2.57 9.78
N GLY A 255 -3.54 -2.32 9.94
CA GLY A 255 -4.05 -0.97 9.79
C GLY A 255 -5.48 -0.77 10.25
N ILE A 256 -5.91 0.49 10.25
CA ILE A 256 -7.26 0.92 10.58
C ILE A 256 -7.72 1.91 9.51
N GLY A 257 -8.80 1.57 8.81
CA GLY A 257 -9.48 2.46 7.87
C GLY A 257 -10.56 3.26 8.58
N LEU A 258 -10.56 4.58 8.40
CA LEU A 258 -11.52 5.53 8.96
C LEU A 258 -12.43 6.04 7.83
N PHE A 259 -13.62 5.48 7.74
CA PHE A 259 -14.60 5.73 6.67
C PHE A 259 -15.64 6.76 7.16
N GLU A 260 -15.54 8.00 6.69
CA GLU A 260 -16.37 9.11 7.17
C GLU A 260 -17.73 9.19 6.43
N GLY A 261 -18.81 9.26 7.20
CA GLY A 261 -20.17 9.44 6.74
C GLY A 261 -20.66 8.35 5.79
N ASP A 262 -21.74 8.67 5.07
CA ASP A 262 -22.36 7.75 4.13
C ASP A 262 -21.46 7.45 2.92
N LYS A 263 -20.61 8.41 2.52
CA LYS A 263 -19.65 8.22 1.42
C LYS A 263 -18.56 7.21 1.78
N GLY A 264 -17.97 7.36 2.96
CA GLY A 264 -17.00 6.40 3.50
C GLY A 264 -17.63 5.02 3.64
N LEU A 265 -18.79 4.92 4.28
CA LEU A 265 -19.49 3.63 4.44
C LEU A 265 -19.82 2.99 3.09
N LYS A 266 -20.28 3.77 2.10
CA LYS A 266 -20.54 3.27 0.74
C LYS A 266 -19.26 2.71 0.11
N SER A 267 -18.13 3.40 0.25
CA SER A 267 -16.84 2.92 -0.25
C SER A 267 -16.38 1.64 0.44
N LEU A 268 -16.59 1.53 1.75
CA LEU A 268 -16.31 0.32 2.53
C LEU A 268 -17.13 -0.86 2.03
N VAL A 269 -18.44 -0.68 1.84
CA VAL A 269 -19.32 -1.72 1.29
C VAL A 269 -18.86 -2.15 -0.11
N LYS A 270 -18.43 -1.21 -0.97
CA LYS A 270 -17.85 -1.56 -2.28
C LYS A 270 -16.61 -2.43 -2.15
N VAL A 271 -15.68 -2.07 -1.26
CA VAL A 271 -14.45 -2.86 -1.01
C VAL A 271 -14.77 -4.28 -0.53
N TYR A 272 -15.80 -4.46 0.29
CA TYR A 272 -16.24 -5.81 0.71
C TYR A 272 -16.99 -6.58 -0.37
N SER A 273 -17.51 -5.89 -1.39
CA SER A 273 -18.34 -6.49 -2.43
C SER A 273 -17.56 -6.82 -3.71
N VAL A 274 -16.33 -6.32 -3.86
CA VAL A 274 -15.47 -6.66 -5.00
C VAL A 274 -14.90 -8.07 -4.83
N ASP A 275 -14.76 -8.79 -5.94
CA ASP A 275 -14.03 -10.06 -5.94
C ASP A 275 -12.57 -9.82 -5.55
N HIS A 276 -11.97 -10.76 -4.81
CA HIS A 276 -10.59 -10.68 -4.29
C HIS A 276 -9.49 -10.63 -5.39
N PHE A 277 -9.86 -10.55 -6.66
CA PHE A 277 -8.96 -10.61 -7.82
C PHE A 277 -8.88 -9.28 -8.59
N ILE A 278 -9.37 -8.17 -8.03
CA ILE A 278 -9.19 -6.86 -8.68
C ILE A 278 -7.73 -6.38 -8.54
N PRO A 279 -7.18 -5.69 -9.55
CA PRO A 279 -5.88 -5.04 -9.45
C PRO A 279 -5.81 -4.03 -8.29
N GLU A 280 -4.62 -3.88 -7.72
CA GLU A 280 -4.40 -2.99 -6.57
C GLU A 280 -4.79 -1.53 -6.85
N TYR A 281 -4.52 -1.03 -8.05
CA TYR A 281 -4.89 0.34 -8.44
C TYR A 281 -6.41 0.56 -8.41
N GLN A 282 -7.20 -0.44 -8.80
CA GLN A 282 -8.66 -0.38 -8.74
C GLN A 282 -9.15 -0.41 -7.29
N LEU A 283 -8.51 -1.21 -6.42
CA LEU A 283 -8.84 -1.21 -5.01
C LEU A 283 -8.53 0.15 -4.36
N LYS A 284 -7.39 0.76 -4.69
CA LYS A 284 -7.00 2.10 -4.23
C LYS A 284 -7.97 3.17 -4.74
N SER A 285 -8.45 3.06 -5.98
CA SER A 285 -9.30 4.07 -6.62
C SER A 285 -10.76 4.08 -6.15
N ILE A 286 -11.25 3.05 -5.44
CA ILE A 286 -12.64 3.00 -4.96
C ILE A 286 -12.81 3.43 -3.48
N GLN A 287 -11.72 3.53 -2.72
CA GLN A 287 -11.73 3.80 -1.28
C GLN A 287 -11.92 5.30 -0.96
N ASP A 288 -12.78 5.61 0.03
CA ASP A 288 -12.99 6.94 0.59
C ASP A 288 -12.78 6.90 2.11
N CYS A 289 -11.52 7.02 2.54
CA CYS A 289 -11.14 6.89 3.94
C CYS A 289 -9.80 7.55 4.27
N LEU A 290 -9.54 7.72 5.57
CA LEU A 290 -8.16 7.82 6.06
C LEU A 290 -7.69 6.42 6.46
N LEU A 291 -6.62 5.94 5.85
CA LEU A 291 -6.01 4.66 6.16
C LEU A 291 -4.78 4.90 7.05
N LEU A 292 -4.83 4.40 8.27
CA LEU A 292 -3.66 4.29 9.14
C LEU A 292 -3.07 2.89 8.99
N SER A 293 -1.86 2.77 8.45
CA SER A 293 -1.12 1.53 8.26
C SER A 293 0.15 1.53 9.13
N TYR A 294 0.66 0.34 9.44
CA TYR A 294 1.99 0.16 10.02
C TYR A 294 2.85 -0.53 8.98
N VAL A 295 3.70 0.25 8.32
CA VAL A 295 4.48 -0.17 7.14
C VAL A 295 5.96 -0.20 7.47
N SER A 296 6.74 -0.94 6.69
CA SER A 296 8.19 -0.94 6.86
C SER A 296 8.80 0.43 6.48
N ARG A 297 10.09 0.62 6.79
CA ARG A 297 10.79 1.86 6.44
C ARG A 297 11.03 2.03 4.93
N SER A 298 11.05 0.93 4.18
CA SER A 298 11.15 0.96 2.72
C SER A 298 9.81 1.29 2.07
N GLU A 299 8.69 0.96 2.69
CA GLU A 299 7.35 1.16 2.12
C GLU A 299 6.70 2.50 2.49
N ILE A 300 7.15 3.15 3.57
CA ILE A 300 6.55 4.40 4.04
C ILE A 300 6.69 5.55 3.03
N GLU A 301 5.59 6.23 2.79
CA GLU A 301 5.54 7.41 1.95
C GLU A 301 6.43 8.55 2.52
N THR A 302 7.07 9.29 1.61
CA THR A 302 8.10 10.28 1.95
C THR A 302 7.62 11.38 2.91
N ASP A 303 6.46 11.99 2.67
CA ASP A 303 5.94 13.05 3.54
C ASP A 303 5.57 12.52 4.93
N ASN A 304 5.10 11.27 5.03
CA ASN A 304 4.86 10.60 6.32
C ASN A 304 6.18 10.36 7.07
N TYR A 305 7.21 9.84 6.39
CA TYR A 305 8.52 9.61 6.99
C TYR A 305 9.19 10.91 7.47
N ASP A 306 9.23 11.94 6.62
CA ASP A 306 9.82 13.24 6.94
C ASP A 306 9.12 13.90 8.14
N ARG A 307 7.80 13.70 8.25
CA ARG A 307 7.02 14.19 9.38
C ARG A 307 7.41 13.48 10.67
N LEU A 308 7.52 12.15 10.67
CA LEU A 308 8.00 11.39 11.83
C LEU A 308 9.41 11.83 12.24
N GLN A 309 10.30 12.01 11.27
CA GLN A 309 11.68 12.43 11.51
C GLN A 309 11.74 13.81 12.15
N LYS A 310 11.01 14.80 11.62
CA LYS A 310 10.93 16.17 12.18
C LYS A 310 10.37 16.19 13.60
N LEU A 311 9.52 15.24 13.95
CA LEU A 311 8.96 15.09 15.30
C LEU A 311 9.85 14.29 16.25
N GLY A 312 10.94 13.68 15.75
CA GLY A 312 11.81 12.81 16.54
C GLY A 312 11.17 11.48 16.92
N LEU A 313 10.23 10.98 16.10
CA LEU A 313 9.46 9.75 16.35
C LEU A 313 10.01 8.52 15.60
N VAL A 314 11.09 8.70 14.84
CA VAL A 314 11.84 7.60 14.21
C VAL A 314 12.84 7.07 15.24
N GLU A 315 12.37 6.36 16.27
CA GLU A 315 13.28 5.68 17.21
C GLU A 315 13.81 4.38 16.57
N ASN A 316 15.11 4.09 16.75
CA ASN A 316 15.88 2.98 16.14
C ASN A 316 15.37 1.55 16.45
N GLN A 317 14.24 1.40 17.13
CA GLN A 317 13.74 0.12 17.67
C GLN A 317 12.42 -0.34 17.02
N TYR A 318 11.80 0.45 16.15
CA TYR A 318 10.53 0.11 15.51
C TYR A 318 10.75 -0.32 14.04
N TYR A 319 10.48 -1.59 13.76
CA TYR A 319 10.52 -2.17 12.41
C TYR A 319 9.37 -1.66 11.51
N LEU A 320 8.20 -1.40 12.09
CA LEU A 320 7.03 -0.83 11.39
C LEU A 320 6.74 0.60 11.85
N LEU A 321 6.67 1.54 10.92
CA LEU A 321 6.36 2.95 11.13
C LEU A 321 4.87 3.24 10.85
N PRO A 322 4.23 4.14 11.62
CA PRO A 322 2.86 4.52 11.36
C PRO A 322 2.78 5.46 10.15
N GLU A 323 2.01 5.06 9.16
CA GLU A 323 1.70 5.84 7.98
C GLU A 323 0.21 6.19 7.99
N ILE A 324 -0.13 7.44 7.65
CA ILE A 324 -1.52 7.83 7.41
C ILE A 324 -1.68 8.41 6.00
N MET A 325 -2.58 7.80 5.24
CA MET A 325 -2.89 8.16 3.86
C MET A 325 -4.38 8.49 3.71
N LYS A 326 -4.69 9.54 2.96
CA LYS A 326 -6.05 9.88 2.53
C LYS A 326 -6.35 9.20 1.21
N HIS A 327 -7.29 8.26 1.23
CA HIS A 327 -7.88 7.67 0.05
C HIS A 327 -9.08 8.51 -0.36
N THR A 328 -9.12 8.86 -1.65
CA THR A 328 -10.24 9.59 -2.24
C THR A 328 -10.54 8.91 -3.57
N PRO A 329 -11.78 8.53 -3.85
CA PRO A 329 -12.08 7.77 -5.06
C PRO A 329 -11.58 8.48 -6.31
N GLY A 330 -10.93 7.72 -7.19
CA GLY A 330 -10.31 8.22 -8.42
C GLY A 330 -8.96 8.91 -8.24
N PHE A 331 -8.45 9.10 -7.02
CA PHE A 331 -7.15 9.74 -6.79
C PHE A 331 -6.12 8.78 -6.19
N VAL A 332 -4.84 9.00 -6.49
CA VAL A 332 -3.73 8.29 -5.83
C VAL A 332 -3.75 8.63 -4.33
N PRO A 333 -3.53 7.66 -3.41
CA PRO A 333 -3.48 7.93 -1.97
C PRO A 333 -2.57 9.11 -1.60
N TRP A 334 -2.99 9.92 -0.64
CA TRP A 334 -2.35 11.22 -0.37
C TRP A 334 -1.94 11.39 1.08
N SER A 335 -0.70 11.76 1.31
CA SER A 335 -0.09 11.89 2.64
C SER A 335 -0.33 13.25 3.30
N ILE A 336 -0.71 14.27 2.53
CA ILE A 336 -0.93 15.63 3.03
C ILE A 336 -2.35 15.75 3.57
N LEU A 337 -2.46 15.95 4.89
CA LEU A 337 -3.73 16.11 5.61
C LEU A 337 -3.90 17.53 6.14
N SER A 338 -5.15 17.98 6.21
CA SER A 338 -5.56 19.21 6.89
C SER A 338 -5.58 19.05 8.41
N GLN A 339 -5.52 20.17 9.13
CA GLN A 339 -5.63 20.20 10.59
C GLN A 339 -6.94 19.57 11.09
N ALA A 340 -8.04 19.77 10.37
CA ALA A 340 -9.34 19.22 10.73
C ALA A 340 -9.33 17.69 10.62
N GLU A 341 -8.77 17.13 9.53
CA GLU A 341 -8.62 15.69 9.34
C GLU A 341 -7.78 15.06 10.45
N VAL A 342 -6.61 15.63 10.78
CA VAL A 342 -5.73 15.09 11.84
C VAL A 342 -6.40 15.14 13.22
N LYS A 343 -7.06 16.25 13.57
CA LYS A 343 -7.76 16.37 14.85
C LYS A 343 -8.93 15.40 14.96
N ARG A 344 -9.69 15.25 13.88
CA ARG A 344 -10.81 14.30 13.82
C ARG A 344 -10.31 12.87 13.94
N ALA A 345 -9.32 12.46 13.14
CA ALA A 345 -8.70 11.14 13.22
C ALA A 345 -8.19 10.85 14.65
N THR A 346 -7.52 11.82 15.29
CA THR A 346 -7.08 11.70 16.70
C THR A 346 -8.23 11.45 17.66
N LEU A 347 -9.36 12.17 17.52
CA LEU A 347 -10.53 12.00 18.37
C LEU A 347 -11.18 10.61 18.16
N ILE A 348 -11.36 10.21 16.89
CA ILE A 348 -11.97 8.94 16.52
C ILE A 348 -11.10 7.77 17.01
N LEU A 349 -9.80 7.78 16.73
CA LEU A 349 -8.86 6.73 17.16
C LEU A 349 -8.80 6.59 18.69
N ASN A 350 -8.90 7.69 19.45
CA ASN A 350 -9.01 7.63 20.91
C ASN A 350 -10.27 6.87 21.37
N GLN A 351 -11.40 7.10 20.69
CA GLN A 351 -12.65 6.41 21.00
C GLN A 351 -12.61 4.94 20.61
N VAL A 352 -12.01 4.62 19.46
CA VAL A 352 -11.73 3.24 19.02
C VAL A 352 -10.86 2.53 20.05
N LEU A 353 -9.73 3.12 20.46
CA LEU A 353 -8.84 2.57 21.49
C LEU A 353 -9.58 2.27 22.81
N THR A 354 -10.57 3.09 23.18
CA THR A 354 -11.36 2.84 24.38
C THR A 354 -12.25 1.59 24.27
N ILE A 355 -12.75 1.26 23.07
CA ILE A 355 -13.41 -0.04 22.85
C ILE A 355 -12.38 -1.16 22.89
N LEU A 356 -11.29 -1.03 22.13
CA LEU A 356 -10.25 -2.06 22.01
C LEU A 356 -9.67 -2.50 23.36
N ASN A 357 -9.42 -1.55 24.27
CA ASN A 357 -8.91 -1.81 25.62
C ASN A 357 -9.87 -2.62 26.50
N ASN A 358 -11.16 -2.64 26.17
CA ASN A 358 -12.18 -3.41 26.89
C ASN A 358 -12.45 -4.78 26.24
N LEU A 359 -11.85 -5.08 25.08
CA LEU A 359 -12.02 -6.33 24.37
C LEU A 359 -10.98 -7.37 24.79
N THR A 360 -11.47 -8.59 24.99
CA THR A 360 -10.68 -9.81 25.11
C THR A 360 -10.64 -10.56 23.77
N TYR A 361 -9.73 -11.53 23.62
CA TYR A 361 -9.63 -12.36 22.41
C TYR A 361 -10.86 -13.26 22.14
N ALA A 362 -11.81 -13.33 23.08
CA ALA A 362 -13.03 -14.11 22.95
C ALA A 362 -14.27 -13.25 22.65
N ASP A 363 -14.11 -11.93 22.65
CA ASP A 363 -15.21 -11.01 22.32
C ASP A 363 -15.30 -10.83 20.80
N GLU A 364 -16.52 -10.81 20.29
CA GLU A 364 -16.85 -10.51 18.90
C GLU A 364 -17.64 -9.20 18.85
N LEU A 365 -17.39 -8.36 17.84
CA LEU A 365 -18.19 -7.19 17.56
C LEU A 365 -19.20 -7.49 16.44
N PRO A 366 -20.28 -6.71 16.33
CA PRO A 366 -21.19 -6.83 15.19
C PRO A 366 -20.46 -6.62 13.85
N ARG A 367 -20.76 -7.48 12.87
CA ARG A 367 -20.16 -7.43 11.54
C ARG A 367 -20.95 -6.50 10.61
N LEU A 368 -20.27 -5.91 9.62
CA LEU A 368 -20.85 -5.04 8.61
C LEU A 368 -22.12 -5.65 7.97
N MET A 369 -22.04 -6.93 7.59
CA MET A 369 -23.13 -7.63 6.89
C MET A 369 -24.30 -8.02 7.81
N ASP A 370 -24.13 -7.95 9.13
CA ASP A 370 -25.22 -8.14 10.09
C ASP A 370 -26.09 -6.87 10.24
N GLY A 371 -25.69 -5.75 9.63
CA GLY A 371 -26.42 -4.49 9.69
C GLY A 371 -26.37 -3.81 11.06
N LEU A 372 -25.45 -4.21 11.93
CA LEU A 372 -25.23 -3.67 13.27
C LEU A 372 -23.80 -3.16 13.41
N VAL A 373 -23.58 -2.23 14.33
CA VAL A 373 -22.25 -1.71 14.64
C VAL A 373 -22.12 -1.36 16.11
N THR A 374 -20.94 -1.63 16.69
CA THR A 374 -20.59 -1.11 18.01
C THR A 374 -20.26 0.36 17.91
N SER A 375 -21.02 1.21 18.61
CA SER A 375 -20.93 2.66 18.46
C SER A 375 -20.45 3.38 19.71
N ARG A 376 -19.65 4.45 19.55
CA ARG A 376 -19.38 5.47 20.57
C ARG A 376 -19.90 6.84 20.17
N TYR A 377 -20.58 7.53 21.08
CA TYR A 377 -21.13 8.86 20.86
C TYR A 377 -21.24 9.61 22.19
N LYS A 378 -21.39 10.94 22.13
CA LYS A 378 -21.69 11.73 23.32
C LYS A 378 -23.19 11.78 23.58
N GLN A 379 -23.58 11.44 24.81
CA GLN A 379 -24.92 11.66 25.36
C GLN A 379 -24.78 12.44 26.67
N ASP A 380 -25.50 13.56 26.79
CA ASP A 380 -25.43 14.45 27.97
C ASP A 380 -23.99 14.85 28.36
N GLY A 381 -23.14 15.04 27.35
CA GLY A 381 -21.73 15.43 27.51
C GLY A 381 -20.77 14.29 27.89
N LYS A 382 -21.26 13.05 28.03
CA LYS A 382 -20.45 11.86 28.36
C LYS A 382 -20.38 10.91 27.17
N TRP A 383 -19.26 10.22 27.02
CA TRP A 383 -19.10 9.16 26.02
C TRP A 383 -19.81 7.90 26.46
N GLU A 384 -20.73 7.42 25.63
CA GLU A 384 -21.46 6.17 25.81
C GLU A 384 -21.04 5.16 24.75
N THR A 385 -21.21 3.88 25.05
CA THR A 385 -21.03 2.76 24.11
C THR A 385 -22.35 2.02 23.97
N SER A 386 -22.81 1.78 22.75
CA SER A 386 -23.98 0.92 22.49
C SER A 386 -23.92 0.30 21.10
N GLU A 387 -24.59 -0.83 20.91
CA GLU A 387 -24.88 -1.37 19.58
C GLU A 387 -25.98 -0.56 18.90
N ARG A 388 -25.85 -0.34 17.60
CA ARG A 388 -26.83 0.38 16.78
C ARG A 388 -26.96 -0.24 15.39
N PRO A 389 -28.12 -0.12 14.74
CA PRO A 389 -28.24 -0.46 13.32
C PRO A 389 -27.39 0.48 12.47
N LEU A 390 -26.77 -0.09 11.44
CA LEU A 390 -26.19 0.67 10.34
C LEU A 390 -27.30 1.39 9.54
N PRO A 391 -26.95 2.44 8.78
CA PRO A 391 -27.82 2.95 7.72
C PRO A 391 -28.24 1.81 6.78
N ASP A 392 -29.38 1.99 6.10
CA ASP A 392 -29.78 1.05 5.05
C ASP A 392 -28.72 1.04 3.94
N LEU A 393 -27.96 -0.05 3.86
CA LEU A 393 -26.85 -0.17 2.93
C LEU A 393 -27.32 -0.11 1.48
N GLN A 394 -28.56 -0.52 1.16
CA GLN A 394 -29.09 -0.42 -0.20
C GLN A 394 -29.31 1.05 -0.59
N SER A 395 -29.81 1.86 0.34
CA SER A 395 -30.05 3.28 0.11
C SER A 395 -28.78 4.08 -0.22
N LEU A 396 -27.60 3.60 0.22
CA LEU A 396 -26.31 4.21 -0.14
C LEU A 396 -26.04 4.15 -1.65
N PHE A 397 -26.66 3.20 -2.34
CA PHE A 397 -26.57 2.97 -3.78
C PHE A 397 -27.91 3.28 -4.47
N GLU A 398 -28.70 4.23 -3.98
CA GLU A 398 -29.82 4.78 -4.75
C GLU A 398 -29.39 6.09 -5.44
N GLN A 399 -29.74 6.25 -6.72
CA GLN A 399 -29.63 7.52 -7.45
C GLN A 399 -30.80 7.70 -8.39
N ASP A 400 -31.08 8.96 -8.72
CA ASP A 400 -32.08 9.33 -9.72
C ASP A 400 -31.56 8.99 -11.13
N PRO A 401 -32.42 8.47 -12.03
CA PRO A 401 -32.06 8.24 -13.43
C PRO A 401 -31.55 9.52 -14.11
N TYR A 402 -30.48 9.40 -14.89
CA TYR A 402 -29.95 10.50 -15.68
C TYR A 402 -30.85 10.76 -16.89
N ILE A 403 -31.33 12.00 -17.03
CA ILE A 403 -32.24 12.37 -18.12
C ILE A 403 -31.45 12.87 -19.34
N PHE A 404 -31.64 12.22 -20.48
CA PHE A 404 -31.05 12.64 -21.75
C PHE A 404 -31.94 13.70 -22.45
N GLU A 405 -31.46 14.95 -22.52
CA GLU A 405 -32.27 16.10 -22.96
C GLU A 405 -32.08 16.51 -24.45
N ASN A 406 -31.21 15.84 -25.22
CA ASN A 406 -30.88 16.27 -26.59
C ASN A 406 -31.78 15.65 -27.67
N ASP A 407 -32.93 16.28 -27.93
CA ASP A 407 -33.92 15.85 -28.93
C ASP A 407 -33.37 15.74 -30.37
N LEU A 408 -32.43 16.61 -30.75
CA LEU A 408 -31.81 16.59 -32.08
C LEU A 408 -31.03 15.29 -32.28
N VAL A 409 -30.20 14.94 -31.28
CA VAL A 409 -29.39 13.71 -31.29
C VAL A 409 -30.30 12.48 -31.22
N LEU A 410 -31.34 12.48 -30.38
CA LEU A 410 -32.32 11.38 -30.34
C LEU A 410 -32.94 11.11 -31.71
N HIS A 411 -33.33 12.16 -32.43
CA HIS A 411 -33.91 12.03 -33.76
C HIS A 411 -32.89 11.54 -34.80
N GLN A 412 -31.62 11.94 -34.69
CA GLN A 412 -30.54 11.41 -35.53
C GLN A 412 -30.35 9.90 -35.29
N ILE A 413 -30.20 9.47 -34.04
CA ILE A 413 -30.00 8.06 -33.66
C ILE A 413 -31.19 7.21 -34.08
N LYS A 414 -32.43 7.69 -33.93
CA LYS A 414 -33.63 6.97 -34.40
C LYS A 414 -33.63 6.66 -35.89
N LYS A 415 -33.00 7.53 -36.69
CA LYS A 415 -32.85 7.39 -38.15
C LYS A 415 -31.61 6.59 -38.56
N ALA A 416 -30.67 6.36 -37.63
CA ALA A 416 -29.51 5.53 -37.89
C ALA A 416 -29.94 4.09 -38.28
N PRO A 417 -29.18 3.42 -39.16
CA PRO A 417 -29.47 2.06 -39.58
C PRO A 417 -29.47 1.11 -38.37
N LYS A 418 -30.44 0.20 -38.33
CA LYS A 418 -30.44 -0.87 -37.33
C LYS A 418 -29.27 -1.82 -37.59
N SER A 419 -28.57 -2.17 -36.53
CA SER A 419 -27.43 -3.08 -36.52
C SER A 419 -27.77 -4.32 -35.70
N PRO A 420 -27.30 -5.53 -36.09
CA PRO A 420 -27.47 -6.73 -35.30
C PRO A 420 -26.53 -6.80 -34.08
N LEU A 421 -25.54 -5.91 -34.00
CA LEU A 421 -24.48 -5.92 -32.99
C LEU A 421 -25.02 -5.69 -31.56
N SER A 422 -24.37 -6.33 -30.60
CA SER A 422 -24.53 -6.08 -29.16
C SER A 422 -23.29 -5.34 -28.66
N LEU A 423 -23.49 -4.35 -27.79
CA LEU A 423 -22.38 -3.57 -27.22
C LEU A 423 -22.27 -3.83 -25.73
N GLN A 424 -21.08 -4.17 -25.23
CA GLN A 424 -20.76 -4.12 -23.80
C GLN A 424 -20.25 -2.73 -23.45
N VAL A 425 -20.85 -2.12 -22.43
CA VAL A 425 -20.52 -0.78 -21.98
C VAL A 425 -20.31 -0.78 -20.49
N ASP A 426 -19.15 -0.30 -20.06
CA ASP A 426 -18.87 0.00 -18.67
C ASP A 426 -17.82 1.11 -18.56
N ALA A 427 -17.67 1.65 -17.35
CA ALA A 427 -16.68 2.66 -17.02
C ALA A 427 -15.82 2.16 -15.85
N VAL A 428 -14.50 2.12 -16.05
CA VAL A 428 -13.54 1.65 -15.06
C VAL A 428 -12.39 2.65 -14.92
N HIS A 429 -11.69 2.63 -13.80
CA HIS A 429 -10.40 3.33 -13.71
C HIS A 429 -9.41 2.67 -14.68
N ALA A 430 -8.69 3.47 -15.46
CA ALA A 430 -7.64 2.96 -16.32
C ALA A 430 -6.40 2.62 -15.48
N PRO A 431 -5.57 1.65 -15.93
CA PRO A 431 -4.31 1.28 -15.29
C PRO A 431 -3.21 2.33 -15.57
N ALA A 432 -3.52 3.60 -15.34
CA ALA A 432 -2.61 4.71 -15.57
C ALA A 432 -2.76 5.73 -14.45
N ILE A 433 -1.66 6.40 -14.12
CA ILE A 433 -1.65 7.56 -13.22
C ILE A 433 -1.44 8.78 -14.09
N LEU A 434 -2.40 9.70 -14.05
CA LEU A 434 -2.30 10.99 -14.73
C LEU A 434 -2.11 12.11 -13.73
N GLN A 435 -1.33 13.10 -14.14
CA GLN A 435 -1.11 14.33 -13.42
C GLN A 435 -0.96 15.43 -14.48
N GLU A 436 -1.94 16.33 -14.58
CA GLU A 436 -1.90 17.40 -15.60
C GLU A 436 -0.80 18.40 -15.29
N TYR A 437 -0.67 18.75 -14.01
CA TYR A 437 0.35 19.66 -13.52
C TYR A 437 1.05 19.09 -12.28
N PRO A 438 2.37 19.30 -12.11
CA PRO A 438 3.13 18.78 -10.96
C PRO A 438 2.58 19.15 -9.58
N GLU A 439 1.80 20.23 -9.53
CA GLU A 439 1.06 20.70 -8.37
C GLU A 439 -0.14 19.82 -8.01
N GLU A 440 -0.84 19.27 -8.99
CA GLU A 440 -2.10 18.59 -8.73
C GLU A 440 -1.88 17.20 -8.17
N ARG A 441 -2.81 16.74 -7.34
CA ARG A 441 -2.82 15.35 -6.86
C ARG A 441 -2.97 14.41 -8.07
N PRO A 442 -2.05 13.45 -8.28
CA PRO A 442 -2.20 12.46 -9.34
C PRO A 442 -3.49 11.66 -9.18
N TYR A 443 -4.09 11.25 -10.29
CA TYR A 443 -5.37 10.58 -10.32
C TYR A 443 -5.38 9.39 -11.27
N TYR A 444 -6.27 8.44 -10.99
CA TYR A 444 -6.61 7.34 -11.88
C TYR A 444 -7.73 7.82 -12.80
N PRO A 445 -7.51 8.02 -14.11
CA PRO A 445 -8.58 8.46 -14.99
C PRO A 445 -9.61 7.35 -15.15
N MET A 446 -10.86 7.73 -15.36
CA MET A 446 -11.90 6.81 -15.81
C MET A 446 -11.78 6.63 -17.33
N ILE A 447 -12.04 5.42 -17.80
CA ILE A 447 -12.24 5.11 -19.20
C ILE A 447 -13.61 4.44 -19.37
N THR A 448 -14.48 5.02 -20.19
CA THR A 448 -15.68 4.33 -20.69
C THR A 448 -15.34 3.70 -22.02
N LEU A 449 -15.69 2.43 -22.19
CA LEU A 449 -15.53 1.72 -23.46
C LEU A 449 -16.88 1.26 -24.00
N CYS A 450 -17.03 1.30 -25.32
CA CYS A 450 -18.08 0.60 -26.06
C CYS A 450 -17.43 -0.54 -26.85
N VAL A 451 -17.55 -1.76 -26.34
CA VAL A 451 -16.93 -2.96 -26.93
C VAL A 451 -17.99 -3.77 -27.66
N GLU A 452 -17.74 -4.13 -28.91
CA GLU A 452 -18.62 -5.01 -29.68
C GLU A 452 -18.46 -6.46 -29.21
N GLU A 453 -19.57 -7.14 -28.86
CA GLU A 453 -19.56 -8.44 -28.17
C GLU A 453 -18.97 -9.60 -29.00
N GLU A 454 -19.16 -9.66 -30.31
CA GLU A 454 -18.69 -10.83 -31.10
C GLU A 454 -17.22 -10.73 -31.54
N SER A 455 -16.75 -9.53 -31.85
CA SER A 455 -15.41 -9.26 -32.39
C SER A 455 -14.44 -8.66 -31.37
N MET A 456 -14.95 -8.20 -30.23
CA MET A 456 -14.21 -7.43 -29.22
C MET A 456 -13.62 -6.11 -29.72
N GLU A 457 -14.12 -5.59 -30.85
CA GLU A 457 -13.69 -4.30 -31.36
C GLU A 457 -14.16 -3.18 -30.43
N VAL A 458 -13.23 -2.31 -30.01
CA VAL A 458 -13.54 -1.09 -29.27
C VAL A 458 -14.07 -0.06 -30.27
N LEU A 459 -15.40 0.10 -30.31
CA LEU A 459 -16.06 1.04 -31.24
C LEU A 459 -15.92 2.50 -30.78
N ASN A 460 -15.79 2.73 -29.48
CA ASN A 460 -15.47 4.03 -28.93
C ASN A 460 -14.86 3.91 -27.53
N ALA A 461 -14.06 4.90 -27.16
CA ALA A 461 -13.45 5.04 -25.85
C ALA A 461 -13.42 6.52 -25.44
N VAL A 462 -13.81 6.82 -24.20
CA VAL A 462 -13.75 8.18 -23.64
C VAL A 462 -13.02 8.13 -22.30
N THR A 463 -11.91 8.85 -22.21
CA THR A 463 -11.10 8.96 -20.99
C THR A 463 -11.33 10.32 -20.33
N TYR A 464 -11.53 10.34 -19.01
CA TYR A 464 -11.88 11.55 -18.26
C TYR A 464 -11.50 11.43 -16.77
N PRO A 465 -11.27 12.55 -16.06
CA PRO A 465 -11.11 12.52 -14.60
C PRO A 465 -12.42 12.12 -13.90
N GLU A 466 -12.34 11.42 -12.78
CA GLU A 466 -13.52 11.09 -11.98
C GLU A 466 -14.12 12.37 -11.37
N THR A 467 -15.30 12.77 -11.87
CA THR A 467 -16.01 13.97 -11.43
C THR A 467 -17.52 13.73 -11.37
N LYS A 468 -18.29 14.75 -10.99
CA LYS A 468 -19.76 14.71 -11.09
C LYS A 468 -20.26 14.67 -12.54
N GLU A 469 -19.41 14.94 -13.52
CA GLU A 469 -19.76 14.89 -14.94
C GLU A 469 -19.64 13.47 -15.55
N ASN A 470 -19.22 12.46 -14.77
CA ASN A 470 -19.10 11.07 -15.24
C ASN A 470 -20.30 10.56 -16.05
N PRO A 471 -21.57 10.76 -15.63
CA PRO A 471 -22.74 10.36 -16.44
C PRO A 471 -22.73 10.89 -17.87
N LYS A 472 -22.26 12.12 -18.06
CA LYS A 472 -22.20 12.78 -19.37
C LYS A 472 -21.17 12.10 -20.27
N HIS A 473 -19.98 11.78 -19.75
CA HIS A 473 -18.94 11.12 -20.52
C HIS A 473 -19.31 9.68 -20.92
N ILE A 474 -19.98 8.96 -20.02
CA ILE A 474 -20.54 7.62 -20.33
C ILE A 474 -21.53 7.73 -21.49
N LEU A 475 -22.46 8.69 -21.41
CA LEU A 475 -23.44 8.94 -22.47
C LEU A 475 -22.78 9.38 -23.77
N GLU A 476 -21.80 10.29 -23.73
CA GLU A 476 -21.04 10.73 -24.90
C GLU A 476 -20.41 9.53 -25.61
N CYS A 477 -19.80 8.61 -24.87
CA CYS A 477 -19.19 7.41 -25.42
C CYS A 477 -20.20 6.57 -26.22
N VAL A 478 -21.38 6.32 -25.66
CA VAL A 478 -22.45 5.51 -26.29
C VAL A 478 -23.12 6.27 -27.44
N VAL A 479 -23.37 7.57 -27.26
CA VAL A 479 -24.05 8.42 -28.22
C VAL A 479 -23.26 8.53 -29.52
N GLU A 480 -21.94 8.70 -29.48
CA GLU A 480 -21.13 8.77 -30.71
C GLU A 480 -21.24 7.49 -31.54
N VAL A 481 -21.20 6.31 -30.92
CA VAL A 481 -21.43 5.03 -31.62
C VAL A 481 -22.85 4.98 -32.20
N CYS A 482 -23.84 5.43 -31.42
CA CYS A 482 -25.25 5.35 -31.79
C CYS A 482 -25.68 6.35 -32.89
N LYS A 483 -24.87 7.38 -33.19
CA LYS A 483 -25.15 8.32 -34.28
C LYS A 483 -25.06 7.66 -35.66
N ASP A 484 -24.19 6.67 -35.80
CA ASP A 484 -23.89 6.00 -37.07
C ASP A 484 -24.62 4.66 -37.23
N MET A 485 -24.98 4.01 -36.13
CA MET A 485 -25.78 2.78 -36.12
C MET A 485 -26.69 2.72 -34.89
N ARG A 486 -27.71 1.85 -34.90
CA ARG A 486 -28.51 1.56 -33.70
C ARG A 486 -28.35 0.08 -33.34
N PRO A 487 -27.71 -0.27 -32.20
CA PRO A 487 -27.39 -1.64 -31.87
C PRO A 487 -28.65 -2.41 -31.49
N LYS A 488 -28.55 -3.73 -31.50
CA LYS A 488 -29.64 -4.60 -31.04
C LYS A 488 -29.86 -4.44 -29.54
N GLU A 489 -28.77 -4.42 -28.78
CA GLU A 489 -28.79 -4.22 -27.34
C GLU A 489 -27.48 -3.58 -26.83
N ILE A 490 -27.59 -2.89 -25.70
CA ILE A 490 -26.47 -2.44 -24.88
C ILE A 490 -26.49 -3.28 -23.60
N ILE A 491 -25.36 -3.86 -23.26
CA ILE A 491 -25.16 -4.78 -22.16
C ILE A 491 -24.25 -4.10 -21.13
N ILE A 492 -24.67 -4.10 -19.87
CA ILE A 492 -24.01 -3.41 -18.77
C ILE A 492 -23.93 -4.33 -17.55
N ARG A 493 -23.09 -4.00 -16.56
CA ARG A 493 -23.01 -4.77 -15.30
C ARG A 493 -23.29 -3.99 -14.02
N THR A 494 -23.10 -2.68 -14.01
CA THR A 494 -23.28 -1.88 -12.79
C THR A 494 -24.54 -1.04 -12.82
N GLN A 495 -25.16 -0.86 -11.65
CA GLN A 495 -26.32 0.01 -11.46
C GLN A 495 -26.01 1.47 -11.82
N THR A 496 -24.75 1.90 -11.64
CA THR A 496 -24.28 3.23 -12.07
C THR A 496 -24.48 3.44 -13.56
N ILE A 497 -24.07 2.49 -14.40
CA ILE A 497 -24.25 2.60 -15.86
C ILE A 497 -25.74 2.48 -16.23
N GLU A 498 -26.51 1.66 -15.52
CA GLU A 498 -27.95 1.52 -15.73
C GLU A 498 -28.67 2.86 -15.60
N TRP A 499 -28.47 3.56 -14.48
CA TRP A 499 -29.09 4.87 -14.27
C TRP A 499 -28.72 5.91 -15.32
N VAL A 500 -27.52 5.79 -15.89
CA VAL A 500 -27.03 6.71 -16.91
C VAL A 500 -27.66 6.43 -18.27
N LEU A 501 -27.83 5.15 -18.63
CA LEU A 501 -28.23 4.73 -19.98
C LEU A 501 -29.71 4.39 -20.12
N GLU A 502 -30.46 4.17 -19.03
CA GLU A 502 -31.85 3.73 -19.07
C GLU A 502 -32.76 4.67 -19.88
N ASP A 503 -32.79 5.95 -19.54
CA ASP A 503 -33.62 6.95 -20.23
C ASP A 503 -33.22 7.08 -21.72
N PHE A 504 -31.91 7.09 -21.99
CA PHE A 504 -31.37 7.14 -23.35
C PHE A 504 -31.81 5.92 -24.19
N CYS A 505 -31.67 4.71 -23.66
CA CYS A 505 -32.04 3.46 -24.34
C CYS A 505 -33.55 3.42 -24.61
N ASN A 506 -34.37 3.77 -23.61
CA ASN A 506 -35.81 3.88 -23.73
C ASN A 506 -36.22 4.88 -24.82
N LYS A 507 -35.59 6.07 -24.84
CA LYS A 507 -35.89 7.09 -25.84
C LYS A 507 -35.44 6.73 -27.23
N THR A 508 -34.45 5.85 -27.43
CA THR A 508 -33.87 5.50 -28.74
C THR A 508 -34.33 4.15 -29.31
N ASP A 509 -35.19 3.43 -28.57
CA ASP A 509 -35.63 2.07 -28.87
C ASP A 509 -34.47 1.05 -28.92
N ILE A 510 -33.47 1.22 -28.04
CA ILE A 510 -32.36 0.28 -27.84
C ILE A 510 -32.66 -0.54 -26.59
N LYS A 511 -32.49 -1.86 -26.66
CA LYS A 511 -32.68 -2.73 -25.50
C LYS A 511 -31.48 -2.61 -24.55
N LEU A 512 -31.72 -2.23 -23.30
CA LEU A 512 -30.72 -2.27 -22.23
C LEU A 512 -30.79 -3.63 -21.51
N VAL A 513 -29.65 -4.27 -21.26
CA VAL A 513 -29.53 -5.59 -20.64
C VAL A 513 -28.50 -5.54 -19.52
N VAL A 514 -28.90 -5.90 -18.30
CA VAL A 514 -27.98 -6.07 -17.18
C VAL A 514 -27.47 -7.51 -17.14
N ARG A 515 -26.15 -7.71 -17.04
CA ARG A 515 -25.50 -9.01 -16.82
C ARG A 515 -24.50 -8.89 -15.67
N GLU A 516 -24.27 -9.98 -14.94
CA GLU A 516 -23.31 -9.99 -13.83
C GLU A 516 -21.85 -9.80 -14.29
N ARG A 517 -21.52 -10.20 -15.53
CA ARG A 517 -20.17 -10.12 -16.09
C ARG A 517 -20.19 -9.62 -17.54
N LEU A 518 -19.11 -8.97 -17.93
CA LEU A 518 -18.85 -8.45 -19.28
C LEU A 518 -17.52 -9.04 -19.77
N PRO A 519 -17.46 -10.33 -20.13
CA PRO A 519 -16.18 -11.02 -20.32
C PRO A 519 -15.34 -10.40 -21.46
N GLU A 520 -15.97 -9.97 -22.54
CA GLU A 520 -15.28 -9.32 -23.66
C GLU A 520 -14.75 -7.93 -23.28
N PHE A 521 -15.51 -7.15 -22.50
CA PHE A 521 -15.03 -5.89 -21.92
C PHE A 521 -13.85 -6.14 -20.97
N ASP A 522 -13.97 -7.12 -20.07
CA ASP A 522 -12.93 -7.45 -19.09
C ASP A 522 -11.64 -7.92 -19.79
N GLU A 523 -11.75 -8.66 -20.89
CA GLU A 523 -10.60 -9.05 -21.70
C GLU A 523 -9.95 -7.84 -22.37
N VAL A 524 -10.71 -6.87 -22.90
CA VAL A 524 -10.15 -5.61 -23.43
C VAL A 524 -9.42 -4.82 -22.34
N VAL A 525 -10.00 -4.71 -21.13
CA VAL A 525 -9.36 -4.03 -20.00
C VAL A 525 -8.08 -4.74 -19.59
N SER A 526 -8.08 -6.08 -19.53
CA SER A 526 -6.87 -6.85 -19.22
C SER A 526 -5.75 -6.66 -20.26
N HIS A 527 -6.11 -6.51 -21.54
CA HIS A 527 -5.13 -6.16 -22.57
C HIS A 527 -4.53 -4.76 -22.34
N LEU A 528 -5.35 -3.78 -21.97
CA LEU A 528 -4.86 -2.44 -21.60
C LEU A 528 -3.90 -2.53 -20.41
N GLU A 529 -4.25 -3.26 -19.36
CA GLU A 529 -3.39 -3.46 -18.18
C GLU A 529 -2.01 -4.01 -18.54
N ASN A 530 -1.94 -5.02 -19.41
CA ASN A 530 -0.68 -5.60 -19.88
C ASN A 530 0.18 -4.64 -20.72
N GLU A 531 -0.40 -3.60 -21.33
CA GLU A 531 0.36 -2.59 -22.08
C GLU A 531 0.94 -1.50 -21.18
N PHE A 532 0.34 -1.25 -20.01
CA PHE A 532 0.77 -0.23 -19.04
C PHE A 532 1.58 -0.79 -17.87
N SER A 533 1.67 -2.13 -17.74
CA SER A 533 2.55 -2.85 -16.81
C SER A 533 3.94 -3.02 -17.40
#